data_AF-A0A7C6TQE0-F1
#
_entry.id   AF-A0A7C6TQE0-F1
#
_cell.length_a   1.000
_cell.length_b   1.000
_cell.length_c   1.000
_cell.angle_alpha   90.00
_cell.angle_beta   90.00
_cell.angle_gamma   90.00
#
_symmetry.space_group_name_H-M   'P 1'
#
loop_
_entity.id
_entity.type
_entity.pdbx_description
1 polymer ?
#
loop_
_entity_poly.entity_id
_entity_poly.type
_entity_poly.pdbx_seq_one_letter_code
_entity_poly.pdbx_strand_id
1 'polypeptide(L)'
;MPDNVKKPLLADMQHVRITKLYDIYGGVLSERQREAMELWVNEDLSLSEIGDSLNLTRAGAHDRITKACAIIEDLESKLGLLSKTEKWAQELRTIISLAEETDGGEKIAGMAHKLLDEM
;
A
#
# COMPACT_ATOMS: atom_id res chain seq x y z
N MET A 1 -1.02 -8.67 -32.16
CA MET A 1 -0.23 -9.81 -31.62
C MET A 1 -0.72 -10.06 -30.20
N PRO A 2 -1.09 -11.30 -29.82
CA PRO A 2 -1.57 -11.57 -28.48
C PRO A 2 -0.39 -11.86 -27.56
N ASP A 3 -0.06 -10.93 -26.67
CA ASP A 3 0.94 -11.16 -25.64
C ASP A 3 0.23 -11.85 -24.46
N ASN A 4 0.32 -13.18 -24.45
CA ASN A 4 -0.25 -14.03 -23.43
C ASN A 4 0.88 -14.65 -22.59
N VAL A 5 0.55 -14.88 -21.32
CA VAL A 5 1.05 -15.95 -20.44
C VAL A 5 1.95 -15.48 -19.27
N LYS A 6 1.27 -15.24 -18.13
CA LYS A 6 1.65 -15.66 -16.76
C LYS A 6 2.82 -14.96 -16.05
N LYS A 7 2.73 -13.64 -15.87
CA LYS A 7 3.40 -12.96 -14.75
C LYS A 7 2.55 -11.95 -13.92
N PRO A 8 1.20 -12.05 -13.80
CA PRO A 8 0.43 -10.99 -13.12
C PRO A 8 0.58 -11.05 -11.59
N LEU A 9 0.47 -12.23 -10.96
CA LEU A 9 0.35 -12.33 -9.50
C LEU A 9 1.46 -11.67 -8.68
N LEU A 10 2.73 -11.73 -9.11
CA LEU A 10 3.83 -11.12 -8.36
C LEU A 10 3.89 -9.60 -8.55
N ALA A 11 3.59 -9.12 -9.76
CA ALA A 11 3.51 -7.69 -10.04
C ALA A 11 2.30 -7.07 -9.32
N ASP A 12 1.18 -7.79 -9.30
CA ASP A 12 -0.05 -7.40 -8.59
C ASP A 12 0.17 -7.37 -7.08
N MET A 13 0.87 -8.38 -6.52
CA MET A 13 1.23 -8.38 -5.09
C MET A 13 2.19 -7.24 -4.72
N GLN A 14 3.14 -6.92 -5.59
CA GLN A 14 4.02 -5.76 -5.40
C GLN A 14 3.24 -4.44 -5.51
N HIS A 15 2.27 -4.34 -6.42
CA HIS A 15 1.40 -3.19 -6.56
C HIS A 15 0.58 -2.92 -5.29
N VAL A 16 -0.08 -3.96 -4.75
CA VAL A 16 -0.88 -3.85 -3.52
C VAL A 16 -0.02 -3.43 -2.33
N ARG A 17 1.19 -4.00 -2.20
CA ARG A 17 2.13 -3.59 -1.13
C ARG A 17 2.51 -2.12 -1.27
N ILE A 18 2.89 -1.68 -2.47
CA ILE A 18 3.31 -0.30 -2.69
C ILE A 18 2.15 0.68 -2.47
N THR A 19 0.92 0.30 -2.83
CA THR A 19 -0.29 1.10 -2.56
C THR A 19 -0.42 1.38 -1.06
N LYS A 20 -0.39 0.33 -0.22
CA LYS A 20 -0.41 0.48 1.25
C LYS A 20 0.74 1.34 1.78
N LEU A 21 1.94 1.17 1.22
CA LEU A 21 3.10 1.95 1.63
C LEU A 21 2.98 3.42 1.19
N TYR A 22 2.33 3.69 0.07
CA TYR A 22 2.06 5.04 -0.41
C TYR A 22 1.11 5.78 0.52
N ASP A 23 0.09 5.11 1.08
CA ASP A 23 -0.79 5.72 2.10
C ASP A 23 -0.01 6.18 3.34
N ILE A 24 1.05 5.44 3.71
CA ILE A 24 1.88 5.73 4.88
C ILE A 24 2.96 6.79 4.58
N TYR A 25 3.64 6.68 3.43
CA TYR A 25 4.86 7.43 3.14
C TYR A 25 4.73 8.44 1.98
N GLY A 26 3.59 8.47 1.28
CA GLY A 26 3.36 9.30 0.10
C GLY A 26 3.54 10.80 0.35
N GLY A 27 3.31 11.25 1.59
CA GLY A 27 3.53 12.64 2.00
C GLY A 27 4.99 13.10 1.99
N VAL A 28 5.97 12.19 1.93
CA VAL A 28 7.41 12.52 1.87
C VAL A 28 7.88 12.71 0.43
N LEU A 29 7.11 12.23 -0.55
CA LEU A 29 7.46 12.35 -1.96
C LEU A 29 7.40 13.80 -2.42
N SER A 30 8.23 14.15 -3.42
CA SER A 30 8.05 15.41 -4.13
C SER A 30 6.71 15.45 -4.84
N GLU A 31 6.17 16.65 -5.08
CA GLU A 31 4.89 16.84 -5.77
C GLU A 31 4.82 16.07 -7.09
N ARG A 32 5.87 16.16 -7.91
CA ARG A 32 5.97 15.44 -9.18
C ARG A 32 5.91 13.93 -9.03
N GLN A 33 6.56 13.36 -8.01
CA GLN A 33 6.53 11.93 -7.73
C GLN A 33 5.15 11.51 -7.23
N ARG A 34 4.55 12.31 -6.33
CA ARG A 34 3.20 12.08 -5.82
C ARG A 34 2.16 12.07 -6.93
N GLU A 35 2.19 13.04 -7.85
CA GLU A 35 1.31 13.08 -9.02
C GLU A 35 1.39 11.79 -9.85
N ALA A 36 2.60 11.30 -10.13
CA ALA A 36 2.77 10.06 -10.88
C ALA A 36 2.34 8.81 -10.10
N MET A 37 2.55 8.79 -8.78
CA MET A 37 2.11 7.71 -7.91
C MET A 37 0.59 7.69 -7.79
N GLU A 38 -0.07 8.83 -7.67
CA GLU A 38 -1.53 8.97 -7.58
C GLU A 38 -2.22 8.33 -8.80
N LEU A 39 -1.76 8.70 -10.01
CA LEU A 39 -2.26 8.13 -11.26
C LEU A 39 -2.02 6.62 -11.34
N TRP A 40 -0.94 6.12 -10.73
CA TRP A 40 -0.59 4.71 -10.79
C TRP A 40 -1.34 3.86 -9.77
N VAL A 41 -1.39 4.29 -8.50
CA VAL A 41 -1.94 3.50 -7.39
C VAL A 41 -3.44 3.70 -7.18
N ASN A 42 -3.98 4.89 -7.49
CA ASN A 42 -5.38 5.24 -7.23
C ASN A 42 -6.24 5.26 -8.50
N GLU A 43 -5.64 5.56 -9.66
CA GLU A 43 -6.33 5.57 -10.95
C GLU A 43 -6.03 4.35 -11.83
N ASP A 44 -5.17 3.43 -11.37
CA ASP A 44 -4.74 2.22 -12.09
C ASP A 44 -4.23 2.49 -13.53
N LEU A 45 -3.67 3.68 -13.79
CA LEU A 45 -3.16 4.04 -15.11
C LEU A 45 -1.88 3.28 -15.45
N SER A 46 -1.76 2.86 -16.69
CA SER A 46 -0.53 2.29 -17.22
C SER A 46 0.57 3.35 -17.38
N LEU A 47 1.84 2.92 -17.43
CA LEU A 47 2.98 3.81 -17.64
C LEU A 47 2.90 4.65 -18.92
N SER A 48 2.15 4.18 -19.93
CA SER A 48 1.92 4.95 -21.16
C SER A 48 0.92 6.06 -20.90
N GLU A 49 -0.22 5.75 -20.28
CA GLU A 49 -1.26 6.72 -19.93
C GLU A 49 -0.76 7.78 -18.96
N ILE A 50 0.07 7.40 -17.98
CA ILE A 50 0.74 8.34 -17.07
C ILE A 50 1.71 9.24 -17.83
N GLY A 51 2.43 8.69 -18.81
CA GLY A 51 3.29 9.46 -19.70
C GLY A 51 2.52 10.55 -20.43
N ASP A 52 1.42 10.17 -21.06
CA ASP A 52 0.55 11.09 -21.81
C ASP A 52 -0.06 12.15 -20.88
N SER A 53 -0.63 11.75 -19.73
CA SER A 53 -1.25 12.65 -18.74
C SER A 53 -0.27 13.68 -18.16
N LEU A 54 0.98 13.30 -17.93
CA LEU A 54 2.00 14.16 -17.32
C LEU A 54 2.96 14.81 -18.34
N ASN A 55 2.69 14.68 -19.65
CA ASN A 55 3.58 15.12 -20.73
C ASN A 55 5.02 14.59 -20.58
N LEU A 56 5.15 13.31 -20.22
CA LEU A 56 6.40 12.56 -20.10
C LEU A 56 6.48 11.49 -21.18
N THR A 57 7.68 11.01 -21.47
CA THR A 57 7.82 9.74 -22.17
C THR A 57 7.40 8.59 -21.25
N ARG A 58 6.98 7.45 -21.81
CA ARG A 58 6.74 6.21 -21.03
C ARG A 58 7.94 5.85 -20.13
N ALA A 59 9.16 6.07 -20.61
CA ALA A 59 10.38 5.86 -19.83
C ALA A 59 10.51 6.87 -18.67
N GLY A 60 10.13 8.13 -18.89
CA GLY A 60 10.09 9.17 -17.85
C GLY A 60 9.06 8.87 -16.76
N ALA A 61 7.86 8.39 -17.13
CA ALA A 61 6.85 7.93 -16.18
C ALA A 61 7.36 6.74 -15.34
N HIS A 62 7.95 5.73 -16.00
CA HIS A 62 8.56 4.59 -15.33
C HIS A 62 9.65 5.00 -14.34
N ASP A 63 10.59 5.86 -14.75
CA ASP A 63 11.68 6.33 -13.89
C ASP A 63 11.15 7.06 -12.65
N ARG A 64 10.14 7.91 -12.84
CA ARG A 64 9.53 8.68 -11.76
C ARG A 64 8.84 7.79 -10.73
N ILE A 65 8.05 6.83 -11.16
CA ILE A 65 7.39 5.85 -10.28
C ILE A 65 8.43 4.98 -9.58
N THR A 66 9.41 4.45 -10.32
CA THR A 66 10.46 3.59 -9.74
C THR A 66 11.25 4.32 -8.64
N LYS A 67 11.59 5.60 -8.85
CA LYS A 67 12.27 6.42 -7.84
C LYS A 67 11.39 6.69 -6.62
N ALA A 68 10.09 6.91 -6.82
CA ALA A 68 9.16 7.07 -5.71
C ALA A 68 9.04 5.78 -4.87
N CYS A 69 8.88 4.63 -5.53
CA CYS A 69 8.87 3.32 -4.88
C CYS A 69 10.16 3.06 -4.09
N ALA A 70 11.32 3.41 -4.65
CA ALA A 70 12.61 3.23 -3.96
C ALA A 70 12.70 4.07 -2.67
N ILE A 71 12.19 5.30 -2.68
CA ILE A 71 12.13 6.15 -1.47
C ILE A 71 11.21 5.53 -0.42
N ILE A 72 10.02 5.11 -0.84
CA ILE A 72 9.01 4.49 0.04
C ILE A 72 9.55 3.19 0.67
N GLU A 73 10.17 2.32 -0.12
CA GLU A 73 10.77 1.06 0.36
C GLU A 73 11.95 1.32 1.31
N ASP A 74 12.79 2.32 1.04
CA ASP A 74 13.87 2.72 1.95
C ASP A 74 13.32 3.24 3.29
N LEU A 75 12.24 4.04 3.27
CA LEU A 75 11.55 4.48 4.49
C LEU A 75 10.98 3.30 5.27
N GLU A 76 10.31 2.36 4.61
CA GLU A 76 9.79 1.16 5.26
C GLU A 76 10.91 0.31 5.85
N SER A 77 12.05 0.17 5.17
CA SER A 77 13.20 -0.58 5.71
C SER A 77 13.74 0.02 7.02
N LYS A 78 13.61 1.34 7.20
CA LYS A 78 14.11 2.08 8.37
C LYS A 78 13.08 2.17 9.49
N LEU A 79 11.82 2.35 9.15
CA LEU A 79 10.76 2.66 10.11
C LEU A 79 9.85 1.46 10.40
N GLY A 80 9.64 0.60 9.40
CA GLY A 80 8.86 -0.63 9.49
C GLY A 80 7.41 -0.40 9.90
N LEU A 81 6.80 0.72 9.49
CA LEU A 81 5.47 1.09 9.96
C LEU A 81 4.40 0.14 9.42
N LEU A 82 4.46 -0.22 8.14
CA LEU A 82 3.49 -1.17 7.58
C LEU A 82 3.59 -2.52 8.30
N SER A 83 4.81 -3.03 8.46
CA SER A 83 5.05 -4.29 9.18
C SER A 83 4.52 -4.26 10.61
N LYS A 84 4.71 -3.15 11.34
CA LYS A 84 4.21 -2.98 12.71
C LYS A 84 2.68 -2.92 12.76
N THR A 85 2.06 -2.14 11.88
CA THR A 85 0.60 -2.02 11.79
C THR A 85 -0.05 -3.36 11.47
N GLU A 86 0.49 -4.11 10.51
CA GLU A 86 -0.02 -5.45 10.17
C GLU A 86 0.12 -6.42 11.35
N LYS A 87 1.23 -6.35 12.10
CA LYS A 87 1.42 -7.13 13.32
C LYS A 87 0.40 -6.79 14.40
N TRP A 88 0.19 -5.51 14.71
CA TRP A 88 -0.79 -5.08 15.70
C TRP A 88 -2.21 -5.46 15.30
N ALA A 89 -2.55 -5.35 14.02
CA ALA A 89 -3.85 -5.76 13.51
C ALA A 89 -4.07 -7.27 13.70
N GLN A 90 -3.03 -8.08 13.52
CA GLN A 90 -3.10 -9.52 13.78
C GLN A 90 -3.24 -9.86 15.27
N GLU A 91 -2.52 -9.14 16.14
CA GLU A 91 -2.66 -9.28 17.60
C GLU A 91 -4.07 -8.88 18.06
N LEU A 92 -4.63 -7.78 17.55
CA LEU A 92 -6.01 -7.34 17.83
C LEU A 92 -7.04 -8.37 17.36
N ARG A 93 -6.89 -8.91 16.15
CA ARG A 93 -7.75 -10.00 15.66
C ARG A 93 -7.71 -11.23 16.58
N THR A 94 -6.54 -11.55 17.14
CA THR A 94 -6.39 -12.63 18.11
C THR A 94 -7.11 -12.31 19.42
N ILE A 95 -6.99 -11.07 19.91
CA ILE A 95 -7.70 -10.59 21.11
C ILE A 95 -9.22 -10.69 20.92
N ILE A 96 -9.73 -10.29 19.75
CA ILE A 96 -11.15 -10.39 19.42
C ILE A 96 -11.62 -11.85 19.51
N SER A 97 -10.93 -12.77 18.82
CA SER A 97 -11.28 -14.20 18.83
C SER A 97 -11.33 -14.78 20.25
N LEU A 98 -10.34 -14.48 21.09
CA LEU A 98 -10.29 -14.97 22.47
C LEU A 98 -11.37 -14.33 23.36
N ALA A 99 -11.66 -13.05 23.15
CA ALA A 99 -12.68 -12.32 23.90
C ALA A 99 -14.09 -12.82 23.58
N GLU A 100 -14.37 -13.15 22.31
CA GLU A 100 -15.66 -13.72 21.88
C GLU A 100 -15.89 -15.14 22.43
N GLU A 101 -14.82 -15.90 22.69
CA GLU A 101 -14.89 -17.23 23.30
C GLU A 101 -15.04 -17.20 24.84
N THR A 102 -14.93 -16.02 25.46
CA THR A 102 -14.95 -15.86 26.92
C THR A 102 -16.25 -15.18 27.37
N ASP A 103 -16.92 -15.76 28.38
CA ASP A 103 -18.13 -15.17 28.98
C ASP A 103 -17.81 -13.81 29.62
N GLY A 104 -18.47 -12.73 29.16
CA GLY A 104 -18.20 -11.35 29.60
C GLY A 104 -17.09 -10.59 28.84
N GLY A 105 -16.57 -11.16 27.74
CA GLY A 105 -15.52 -10.55 26.92
C GLY A 105 -15.98 -9.46 25.93
N GLU A 106 -17.27 -9.17 25.83
CA GLU A 106 -17.87 -8.35 24.77
C GLU A 106 -17.31 -6.93 24.74
N LYS A 107 -16.99 -6.36 25.91
CA LYS A 107 -16.41 -5.02 26.00
C LYS A 107 -14.98 -4.99 25.45
N ILE A 108 -14.20 -6.05 25.65
CA ILE A 108 -12.82 -6.17 25.15
C ILE A 108 -12.86 -6.33 23.64
N ALA A 109 -13.71 -7.23 23.12
CA ALA A 109 -13.91 -7.39 21.68
C ALA A 109 -14.34 -6.07 21.02
N GLY A 110 -15.31 -5.36 21.62
CA GLY A 110 -15.76 -4.06 21.11
C GLY A 110 -14.68 -2.98 21.07
N MET A 111 -13.81 -2.91 22.09
CA MET A 111 -12.67 -1.99 22.09
C MET A 111 -11.62 -2.36 21.03
N ALA A 112 -11.34 -3.66 20.87
CA ALA A 112 -10.38 -4.15 19.88
C ALA A 112 -10.87 -3.94 18.44
N HIS A 113 -12.15 -4.16 18.16
CA HIS A 113 -12.78 -3.84 16.88
C HIS A 113 -12.63 -2.35 16.53
N LYS A 114 -12.94 -1.46 17.49
CA LYS A 114 -12.82 -0.03 17.26
C LYS A 114 -11.39 0.39 16.91
N LEU A 115 -10.38 -0.16 17.60
CA LEU A 115 -8.98 0.11 17.28
C LEU A 115 -8.58 -0.42 15.91
N LEU A 116 -9.09 -1.60 15.53
CA LEU A 116 -8.81 -2.19 14.22
C LEU A 116 -9.41 -1.37 13.05
N ASP A 117 -10.58 -0.76 13.26
CA ASP A 117 -11.24 0.09 12.26
C ASP A 117 -10.57 1.46 12.08
N GLU A 118 -9.82 1.92 13.08
CA GLU A 118 -9.08 3.21 13.06
C GLU A 118 -7.66 3.08 12.46
N MET A 119 -7.18 1.85 12.23
CA MET A 119 -5.86 1.53 11.66
C MET A 119 -5.86 1.48 10.14
#